data_AF-A0A6M0J2B1-F1
#
_entry.id   AF-A0A6M0J2B1-F1
#
_cell.length_a   1.000
_cell.length_b   1.000
_cell.length_c   1.000
_cell.angle_alpha   90.00
_cell.angle_beta   90.00
_cell.angle_gamma   90.00
#
_symmetry.space_group_name_H-M   'P 1'
#
loop_
_entity.id
_entity.type
_entity.pdbx_description
1 polymer ?
#
loop_
_entity_poly.entity_id
_entity_poly.type
_entity_poly.pdbx_seq_one_letter_code
_entity_poly.pdbx_strand_id
1 'polypeptide(L)' 'MLSTTALVRNHLYQFRGQQLRYSHRSNCRVNAPFVFNDSKGRRKELSHNQVQREVFELNEFCEN' A
#
# COMPACT_ATOMS: atom_id res chain seq x y z
N MET A 1 -3.67 13.21 -15.53
CA MET A 1 -4.60 12.55 -14.58
C MET A 1 -3.77 11.71 -13.64
N LEU A 2 -3.72 12.05 -12.35
CA LEU A 2 -3.04 11.24 -11.33
C LEU A 2 -3.86 9.96 -11.15
N SER A 3 -3.38 8.84 -11.70
CA SER A 3 -4.00 7.53 -11.53
C SER A 3 -4.15 7.26 -10.03
N THR A 4 -5.39 7.10 -9.59
CA THR A 4 -5.71 6.68 -8.23
C THR A 4 -5.15 5.28 -8.08
N THR A 5 -4.14 5.15 -7.22
CA THR A 5 -3.46 3.88 -6.96
C THR A 5 -4.47 2.87 -6.41
N ALA A 6 -4.92 1.95 -7.26
CA ALA A 6 -5.92 0.95 -6.90
C ALA A 6 -5.24 -0.20 -6.14
N LEU A 7 -5.01 0.01 -4.83
CA LEU A 7 -4.50 -1.06 -3.96
C LEU A 7 -5.55 -2.16 -3.77
N VAL A 8 -5.15 -3.40 -4.00
CA VAL A 8 -5.99 -4.59 -3.86
C VAL A 8 -5.93 -5.09 -2.43
N ARG A 9 -7.09 -5.21 -1.79
CA ARG A 9 -7.19 -5.67 -0.40
C ARG A 9 -6.63 -7.09 -0.26
N ASN A 10 -5.91 -7.33 0.83
CA ASN A 10 -5.18 -8.57 1.14
C ASN A 10 -4.04 -8.92 0.19
N HIS A 11 -3.74 -8.08 -0.80
CA HIS A 11 -2.59 -8.25 -1.66
C HIS A 11 -1.30 -7.89 -0.92
N LEU A 12 -0.21 -8.60 -1.25
CA LEU A 12 1.12 -8.36 -0.71
C LEU A 12 1.86 -7.36 -1.60
N TYR A 13 2.51 -6.39 -0.98
CA TYR A 13 3.27 -5.33 -1.63
C TYR A 13 4.65 -5.27 -0.98
N GLN A 14 5.72 -5.14 -1.77
CA GLN A 14 7.10 -4.98 -1.29
C GLN A 14 7.49 -3.53 -0.98
N PHE A 15 7.40 -3.12 0.28
CA PHE A 15 7.81 -1.79 0.71
C PHE A 15 9.24 -1.81 1.27
N ARG A 16 10.20 -1.17 0.61
CA ARG A 16 11.62 -1.09 1.05
C ARG A 16 12.22 -2.46 1.44
N GLY A 17 12.01 -3.46 0.60
CA GLY A 17 12.47 -4.84 0.85
C GLY A 17 11.66 -5.64 1.86
N GLN A 18 10.52 -5.11 2.36
CA GLN A 18 9.61 -5.82 3.27
C GLN A 18 8.27 -6.11 2.59
N GLN A 19 7.79 -7.35 2.68
CA GLN A 19 6.46 -7.69 2.20
C GLN A 19 5.39 -7.26 3.22
N LEU A 20 4.47 -6.43 2.76
CA LEU A 20 3.38 -5.87 3.53
C LEU A 20 2.04 -6.19 2.87
N ARG A 21 1.10 -6.72 3.63
CA ARG A 21 -0.27 -7.00 3.21
C ARG A 21 -1.15 -5.78 3.36
N TYR A 22 -1.74 -5.30 2.27
CA TYR A 22 -2.71 -4.21 2.35
C TYR A 22 -4.00 -4.70 3.02
N SER A 23 -4.48 -3.97 4.03
CA SER A 23 -5.59 -4.41 4.88
C SER A 23 -6.79 -3.47 4.91
N HIS A 24 -6.63 -2.25 4.38
CA HIS A 24 -7.58 -1.17 4.61
C HIS A 24 -8.95 -1.46 3.97
N ARG A 25 -9.98 -1.17 4.75
CA ARG A 25 -11.38 -0.97 4.31
C ARG A 25 -11.63 0.52 4.32
N SER A 26 -12.22 1.03 3.24
CA SER A 26 -12.57 2.43 3.03
C SER A 26 -13.20 3.06 4.27
N ASN A 27 -12.46 3.92 4.96
CA ASN A 27 -13.06 4.94 5.81
C ASN A 27 -13.36 6.15 4.93
N CYS A 28 -14.57 6.70 5.02
CA CYS A 28 -15.06 7.89 4.30
C CYS A 28 -14.36 9.19 4.73
N ARG A 29 -13.04 9.18 4.90
CA ARG A 29 -12.21 10.35 5.21
C ARG A 29 -11.31 10.61 4.01
N VAL A 30 -11.37 11.84 3.52
CA VAL A 30 -10.65 12.33 2.33
C VAL A 30 -9.12 12.09 2.42
N ASN A 31 -8.56 11.96 3.62
CA ASN A 31 -7.13 11.72 3.86
C ASN A 31 -6.86 10.51 4.78
N ALA A 32 -7.66 9.44 4.71
CA ALA A 32 -7.38 8.24 5.50
C ALA A 32 -6.02 7.62 5.10
N PRO A 33 -5.16 7.25 6.06
CA PRO A 33 -3.91 6.55 5.75
C PRO A 33 -4.20 5.13 5.24
N PHE A 34 -3.37 4.67 4.31
CA PHE A 34 -3.39 3.29 3.83
C PHE A 34 -2.74 2.38 4.86
N VAL A 35 -3.46 1.34 5.26
CA VAL A 35 -3.02 0.42 6.32
C VAL A 35 -2.50 -0.87 5.73
N PHE A 36 -1.25 -1.19 6.07
CA PHE A 36 -0.59 -2.43 5.70
C PHE A 36 -0.14 -3.19 6.95
N ASN A 37 -0.03 -4.51 6.85
CA ASN A 37 0.48 -5.37 7.91
C ASN A 37 1.66 -6.18 7.40
N ASP A 38 2.73 -6.29 8.18
CA ASP A 38 3.82 -7.20 7.86
C ASP A 38 3.49 -8.66 8.26
N SER A 39 4.41 -9.58 7.95
CA SER A 39 4.29 -11.01 8.32
C SER A 39 4.34 -11.27 9.83
N LYS A 40 4.77 -10.29 10.63
CA LYS A 40 4.83 -10.36 12.10
C LYS A 40 3.58 -9.76 12.75
N GLY A 41 2.59 -9.33 11.96
CA GLY A 41 1.37 -8.70 12.45
C GLY A 41 1.54 -7.23 12.86
N ARG A 42 2.68 -6.60 12.56
CA ARG A 42 2.90 -5.18 12.82
C ARG A 42 2.18 -4.36 11.75
N ARG A 43 1.41 -3.38 12.22
CA ARG A 43 0.69 -2.42 11.38
C ARG A 43 1.61 -1.29 10.94
N LYS A 44 1.54 -0.94 9.67
CA LYS A 44 2.20 0.22 9.06
C LYS A 44 1.18 1.08 8.34
N GLU A 45 1.24 2.37 8.62
CA GLU A 45 0.35 3.36 8.00
C GLU A 45 1.16 4.20 7.01
N LEU A 46 0.66 4.28 5.79
CA LEU A 46 1.27 5.04 4.71
C LEU A 46 0.30 6.10 4.23
N SER A 47 0.78 7.33 4.10
CA SER A 47 0.03 8.43 3.47
C SER A 47 -0.13 8.20 1.97
N HIS A 48 -1.06 8.93 1.34
CA HIS A 48 -1.26 8.87 -0.11
C HIS A 48 0.02 9.18 -0.89
N ASN A 49 0.80 10.17 -0.47
CA ASN A 49 2.07 10.52 -1.12
C ASN A 49 3.11 9.42 -1.00
N GLN A 50 3.17 8.72 0.14
CA GLN A 50 4.09 7.59 0.33
C GLN A 50 3.67 6.40 -0.53
N VAL A 51 2.38 6.07 -0.56
CA VAL A 51 1.85 5.01 -1.42
C VAL A 51 2.08 5.34 -2.88
N GLN A 52 1.82 6.56 -3.34
CA GLN A 52 2.07 6.93 -4.73
C GLN A 52 3.53 6.78 -5.11
N ARG A 53 4.46 7.33 -4.31
CA ARG A 53 5.90 7.21 -4.57
C ARG A 53 6.36 5.76 -4.61
N GLU A 54 5.90 4.96 -3.66
CA GLU A 54 6.41 3.60 -3.50
C GLU A 54 5.63 2.59 -4.35
N VAL A 55 4.40 2.89 -4.83
CA VAL A 55 3.67 2.00 -5.76
C VAL A 55 4.25 2.02 -7.18
N PHE A 56 4.83 3.13 -7.62
CA PHE A 56 5.62 3.10 -8.85
C PHE A 56 6.76 2.08 -8.75
N GLU A 57 7.49 2.06 -7.62
CA GLU A 57 8.51 1.05 -7.36
C GLU A 57 7.90 -0.36 -7.17
N LEU A 58 6.74 -0.49 -6.52
CA LEU A 58 6.08 -1.79 -6.29
C LEU A 58 5.60 -2.48 -7.57
N ASN A 59 5.12 -1.72 -8.56
CA ASN A 59 4.65 -2.25 -9.83
C ASN A 59 5.81 -2.87 -10.63
N GLU A 60 7.02 -2.29 -10.56
CA GLU A 60 8.22 -2.85 -11.22
C GLU A 60 8.62 -4.23 -10.67
N PHE A 61 8.15 -4.61 -9.47
CA PHE A 61 8.39 -5.94 -8.87
C PHE A 61 7.18 -6.89 -8.96
N CYS A 62 5.99 -6.40 -9.32
CA CYS A 62 4.78 -7.24 -9.47
C CYS A 62 4.59 -7.80 -10.89
N GLU A 63 5.40 -7.35 -11.86
CA GLU A 63 5.51 -8.02 -13.17
C GLU A 63 6.64 -9.06 -13.12
N ASN A 64 6.34 -10.23 -12.55
CA ASN A 64 7.05 -11.48 -12.84
C ASN A 64 6.16 -12.69 -12.52
#